data_AF-A0A960F5S3-F1
#
_entry.id   AF-A0A960F5S3-F1
#
_cell.length_a   1.000
_cell.length_b   1.000
_cell.length_c   1.000
_cell.angle_alpha   90.00
_cell.angle_beta   90.00
_cell.angle_gamma   90.00
#
_symmetry.space_group_name_H-M   'P 1'
#
loop_
_entity.id
_entity.type
_entity.pdbx_description
1 polymer ?
#
loop_
_entity_poly.entity_id
_entity_poly.type
_entity_poly.pdbx_seq_one_letter_code
_entity_poly.pdbx_strand_id
1 'polypeptide(L)'
;MGVRLEPSDEYMHELGPESNFNESMYINCFDAAQQVGGWFRMGNRANEGYAEMTVCLYLPPADGQAGRSVGFMYKRPSITHNDALDAGGLTWTMVTPFEELKIDYTGKVVVLDEPEQMADPKKAFTDNPYAECEVHLTFTGQGRPSMFGGEPDQPHETPGEEFAKGHYEQLVAAHGTIRVGDREWEIDGHGLRDHSWGPRYWQAPWYYRWLTANVDRDFGFMASRVAKKDDPGTRGGFVWENGQMHLCDHVELSTETRGDDAYHQRINGLMRSSKSDREWRFTGEVMDLIPLRNRRQDPDGNWLMTRISEGMTRWTVESGPFEGRTGYGLSEYLDQIIDGAPVGLAE
;
A
#
# COMPACT_ATOMS: atom_id res chain seq x y z
N MET A 1 -20.20 -14.44 5.84
CA MET A 1 -20.86 -13.16 5.55
C MET A 1 -20.75 -12.95 4.05
N GLY A 2 -21.81 -12.55 3.36
CA GLY A 2 -21.69 -12.18 1.95
C GLY A 2 -20.98 -10.83 1.80
N VAL A 3 -20.37 -10.63 0.65
CA VAL A 3 -19.67 -9.39 0.27
C VAL A 3 -20.18 -9.00 -1.12
N ARG A 4 -20.58 -7.73 -1.26
CA ARG A 4 -21.02 -7.12 -2.52
C ARG A 4 -19.85 -6.33 -3.12
N LEU A 5 -19.61 -6.49 -4.41
CA LEU A 5 -18.67 -5.66 -5.15
C LEU A 5 -19.19 -5.46 -6.58
N GLU A 6 -19.61 -4.24 -6.88
CA GLU A 6 -20.26 -3.81 -8.11
C GLU A 6 -19.37 -2.81 -8.88
N PRO A 7 -19.46 -2.71 -10.21
CA PRO A 7 -18.67 -1.76 -10.99
C PRO A 7 -18.80 -0.30 -10.56
N SER A 8 -19.90 0.07 -9.90
CA SER A 8 -20.09 1.41 -9.32
C SER A 8 -19.13 1.70 -8.17
N ASP A 9 -18.68 0.67 -7.45
CA ASP A 9 -17.78 0.79 -6.30
C ASP A 9 -16.34 1.14 -6.76
N GLU A 10 -16.04 1.14 -8.06
CA GLU A 10 -14.79 1.68 -8.62
C GLU A 10 -14.76 3.22 -8.64
N TYR A 11 -15.94 3.84 -8.65
CA TYR A 11 -16.09 5.29 -8.67
C TYR A 11 -16.23 5.84 -7.25
N MET A 12 -16.50 7.13 -7.17
CA MET A 12 -16.63 7.85 -5.92
C MET A 12 -17.95 7.54 -5.22
N HIS A 13 -17.89 7.36 -3.91
CA HIS A 13 -19.07 7.15 -3.09
C HIS A 13 -19.67 8.48 -2.60
N GLU A 14 -20.99 8.49 -2.41
CA GLU A 14 -21.67 9.63 -1.82
C GLU A 14 -21.15 9.91 -0.40
N LEU A 15 -20.95 11.20 -0.08
CA LEU A 15 -20.53 11.61 1.24
C LEU A 15 -21.63 11.35 2.27
N GLY A 16 -21.32 10.49 3.24
CA GLY A 16 -22.14 10.29 4.43
C GLY A 16 -21.98 11.43 5.45
N PRO A 17 -22.77 11.42 6.54
CA PRO A 17 -22.70 12.42 7.61
C PRO A 17 -21.43 12.30 8.48
N GLU A 18 -20.65 11.23 8.33
CA GLU A 18 -19.48 10.96 9.15
C GLU A 18 -18.34 11.92 8.83
N SER A 19 -17.93 12.71 9.83
CA SER A 19 -16.85 13.70 9.64
C SER A 19 -15.54 13.07 9.15
N ASN A 20 -15.24 11.84 9.57
CA ASN A 20 -14.02 11.10 9.26
C ASN A 20 -14.15 10.19 8.02
N PHE A 21 -15.13 10.45 7.15
CA PHE A 21 -15.23 9.77 5.86
C PHE A 21 -13.93 9.93 5.05
N ASN A 22 -13.49 8.83 4.43
CA ASN A 22 -12.30 8.80 3.60
C ASN A 22 -12.56 7.92 2.37
N GLU A 23 -12.54 8.52 1.19
CA GLU A 23 -12.39 7.77 -0.06
C GLU A 23 -10.90 7.62 -0.34
N SER A 24 -10.38 6.41 -0.22
CA SER A 24 -8.95 6.16 -0.32
C SER A 24 -8.67 5.19 -1.45
N MET A 25 -7.85 5.63 -2.40
CA MET A 25 -7.30 4.74 -3.40
C MET A 25 -5.78 4.72 -3.30
N TYR A 26 -5.24 3.50 -3.36
CA TYR A 26 -3.83 3.18 -3.28
C TYR A 26 -3.48 2.26 -4.43
N ILE A 27 -2.32 2.47 -5.05
CA ILE A 27 -1.81 1.57 -6.07
C ILE A 27 -0.29 1.55 -6.03
N ASN A 28 0.29 0.37 -6.19
CA ASN A 28 1.72 0.20 -6.38
C ASN A 28 2.02 -0.47 -7.72
N CYS A 29 3.25 -0.31 -8.22
CA CYS A 29 3.81 -1.15 -9.27
C CYS A 29 5.33 -1.09 -9.30
N PHE A 30 5.94 -2.18 -9.76
CA PHE A 30 7.39 -2.31 -9.90
C PHE A 30 7.75 -2.97 -11.23
N ASP A 31 8.68 -2.33 -11.94
CA ASP A 31 9.37 -2.92 -13.07
C ASP A 31 10.55 -3.74 -12.56
N ALA A 32 10.52 -5.05 -12.84
CA ALA A 32 11.51 -6.00 -12.36
C ALA A 32 12.88 -5.85 -13.05
N ALA A 33 12.90 -5.44 -14.32
CA ALA A 33 14.11 -5.35 -15.13
C ALA A 33 14.93 -4.12 -14.78
N GLN A 34 14.25 -3.00 -14.56
CA GLN A 34 14.85 -1.72 -14.22
C GLN A 34 14.92 -1.48 -12.71
N GLN A 35 14.24 -2.31 -11.91
CA GLN A 35 14.16 -2.23 -10.45
C GLN A 35 13.72 -0.83 -9.97
N VAL A 36 12.75 -0.26 -10.68
CA VAL A 36 12.13 1.03 -10.42
C VAL A 36 10.63 0.82 -10.21
N GLY A 37 10.03 1.62 -9.36
CA GLY A 37 8.61 1.54 -9.11
C GLY A 37 8.20 2.46 -7.98
N GLY A 38 6.98 2.29 -7.50
CA GLY A 38 6.46 3.16 -6.47
C GLY A 38 5.03 2.85 -6.09
N TRP A 39 4.51 3.67 -5.18
CA TRP A 39 3.12 3.67 -4.81
C TRP A 39 2.56 5.08 -4.76
N PHE A 40 1.26 5.15 -5.01
CA PHE A 40 0.50 6.37 -5.17
C PHE A 40 -0.76 6.24 -4.33
N ARG A 41 -1.06 7.27 -3.55
CA ARG A 41 -2.24 7.29 -2.70
C ARG A 41 -2.96 8.63 -2.82
N MET A 42 -4.27 8.55 -2.95
CA MET A 42 -5.17 9.67 -2.69
C MET A 42 -6.19 9.27 -1.63
N GLY A 43 -6.40 10.12 -0.63
CA GLY A 43 -7.46 10.00 0.37
C GLY A 43 -8.31 11.25 0.44
N ASN A 44 -9.52 11.25 -0.12
CA ASN A 44 -10.44 12.37 -0.01
C ASN A 44 -11.13 12.36 1.35
N ARG A 45 -10.81 13.34 2.19
CA ARG A 45 -11.46 13.61 3.47
C ARG A 45 -12.34 14.84 3.33
N ALA A 46 -13.28 14.78 2.39
CA ALA A 46 -14.04 15.96 1.93
C ALA A 46 -14.85 16.63 3.04
N ASN A 47 -15.41 15.84 3.99
CA ASN A 47 -16.10 16.38 5.16
C ASN A 47 -15.17 17.15 6.12
N GLU A 48 -13.86 16.92 6.05
CA GLU A 48 -12.83 17.68 6.78
C GLU A 48 -12.17 18.76 5.92
N GLY A 49 -12.53 18.87 4.63
CA GLY A 49 -12.10 19.94 3.72
C GLY A 49 -10.72 19.76 3.06
N TYR A 50 -10.16 18.55 3.06
CA TYR A 50 -8.85 18.29 2.44
C TYR A 50 -8.72 16.87 1.87
N ALA A 51 -7.81 16.70 0.93
CA ALA A 51 -7.32 15.39 0.49
C ALA A 51 -5.96 15.09 1.12
N GLU A 52 -5.57 13.83 1.16
CA GLU A 52 -4.22 13.37 1.50
C GLU A 52 -3.61 12.73 0.27
N MET A 53 -2.64 13.40 -0.36
CA MET A 53 -1.96 12.91 -1.55
C MET A 53 -0.55 12.45 -1.17
N THR A 54 -0.18 11.25 -1.60
CA THR A 54 1.18 10.74 -1.44
C THR A 54 1.69 10.11 -2.74
N VAL A 55 2.95 10.40 -3.07
CA VAL A 55 3.74 9.73 -4.10
C VAL A 55 5.03 9.24 -3.46
N CYS A 56 5.36 7.97 -3.64
CA CYS A 56 6.62 7.38 -3.20
C CYS A 56 7.21 6.54 -4.32
N LEU A 57 8.42 6.86 -4.75
CA LEU A 57 9.12 6.22 -5.85
C LEU A 57 10.43 5.63 -5.33
N TYR A 58 10.64 4.34 -5.55
CA TYR A 58 11.88 3.65 -5.25
C TYR A 58 12.74 3.65 -6.51
N LEU A 59 13.85 4.38 -6.45
CA LEU A 59 14.68 4.67 -7.60
C LEU A 59 15.93 3.80 -7.59
N PRO A 60 16.27 3.13 -8.71
CA PRO A 60 17.52 2.40 -8.80
C PRO A 60 18.71 3.36 -8.67
N PRO A 61 19.92 2.85 -8.37
CA PRO A 61 21.11 3.68 -8.28
C PRO A 61 21.30 4.50 -9.56
N ALA A 62 21.67 5.77 -9.42
CA ALA A 62 22.09 6.56 -10.56
C ALA A 62 23.45 6.04 -11.07
N ASP A 63 23.78 6.30 -12.34
CA ASP A 63 25.06 5.90 -12.91
C ASP A 63 26.22 6.41 -12.05
N GLY A 64 27.08 5.48 -11.61
CA GLY A 64 28.23 5.78 -10.76
C GLY A 64 27.91 5.95 -9.27
N GLN A 65 26.65 5.79 -8.85
CA GLN A 65 26.27 5.73 -7.43
C GLN A 65 26.06 4.28 -7.00
N ALA A 66 26.42 3.97 -5.76
CA ALA A 66 26.29 2.61 -5.20
C ALA A 66 24.90 2.35 -4.58
N GLY A 67 24.25 3.40 -4.08
CA GLY A 67 23.00 3.32 -3.32
C GLY A 67 21.77 3.60 -4.17
N ARG A 68 20.63 3.06 -3.72
CA ARG A 68 19.29 3.41 -4.20
C ARG A 68 18.82 4.68 -3.49
N SER A 69 17.76 5.30 -4.00
CA SER A 69 17.15 6.48 -3.38
C SER A 69 15.63 6.41 -3.43
N VAL A 70 14.95 7.20 -2.60
CA VAL A 70 13.49 7.32 -2.60
C VAL A 70 13.08 8.75 -2.96
N GLY A 71 12.27 8.89 -4.00
CA GLY A 71 11.53 10.10 -4.28
C GLY A 71 10.21 10.11 -3.50
N PHE A 72 10.00 11.06 -2.60
CA PHE A 72 8.79 11.13 -1.78
C PHE A 72 8.08 12.48 -1.88
N MET A 73 6.76 12.48 -1.86
CA MET A 73 5.96 13.69 -1.70
C MET A 73 4.68 13.39 -0.94
N TYR A 74 4.33 14.27 0.00
CA TYR A 74 3.05 14.27 0.69
C TYR A 74 2.44 15.68 0.65
N LYS A 75 1.15 15.78 0.33
CA LYS A 75 0.40 17.04 0.40
C LYS A 75 -0.96 16.85 1.06
N ARG A 76 -1.45 17.93 1.67
CA ARG A 76 -2.84 18.06 2.15
C ARG A 76 -3.58 19.16 1.40
N PRO A 77 -3.85 19.00 0.08
CA PRO A 77 -4.58 20.00 -0.68
C PRO A 77 -6.00 20.17 -0.15
N SER A 78 -6.54 21.39 -0.20
CA SER A 78 -7.94 21.65 0.13
C SER A 78 -8.87 21.11 -0.95
N ILE A 79 -9.97 20.49 -0.55
CA ILE A 79 -11.05 20.03 -1.42
C ILE A 79 -12.40 20.33 -0.77
N THR A 80 -13.48 20.37 -1.55
CA THR A 80 -14.83 20.64 -1.03
C THR A 80 -15.86 19.59 -1.45
N HIS A 81 -15.45 18.53 -2.15
CA HIS A 81 -16.33 17.50 -2.71
C HIS A 81 -15.59 16.16 -2.81
N ASN A 82 -16.32 15.08 -3.10
CA ASN A 82 -15.77 13.75 -3.37
C ASN A 82 -15.94 13.34 -4.85
N ASP A 83 -16.16 14.29 -5.77
CA ASP A 83 -16.54 13.97 -7.16
C ASP A 83 -15.43 13.30 -7.99
N ALA A 84 -14.16 13.43 -7.58
CA ALA A 84 -13.01 12.82 -8.26
C ALA A 84 -11.81 12.68 -7.32
N LEU A 85 -10.86 11.81 -7.69
CA LEU A 85 -9.54 11.69 -7.07
C LEU A 85 -8.53 12.50 -7.89
N ASP A 86 -8.60 13.82 -7.75
CA ASP A 86 -7.78 14.78 -8.47
C ASP A 86 -7.34 15.92 -7.54
N ALA A 87 -6.16 15.77 -6.96
CA ALA A 87 -5.65 16.75 -6.00
C ALA A 87 -4.12 16.70 -5.87
N GLY A 88 -3.51 17.83 -5.50
CA GLY A 88 -2.09 17.88 -5.18
C GLY A 88 -1.14 17.59 -6.35
N GLY A 89 -1.66 17.50 -7.58
CA GLY A 89 -0.94 17.13 -8.80
C GLY A 89 -1.08 15.66 -9.18
N LEU A 90 -1.79 14.83 -8.40
CA LEU A 90 -2.09 13.43 -8.71
C LEU A 90 -3.56 13.29 -9.13
N THR A 91 -3.78 12.78 -10.33
CA THR A 91 -5.11 12.54 -10.90
C THR A 91 -5.28 11.05 -11.18
N TRP A 92 -6.43 10.51 -10.81
CA TRP A 92 -6.83 9.14 -11.14
C TRP A 92 -7.98 9.18 -12.15
N THR A 93 -7.85 8.41 -13.23
CA THR A 93 -8.88 8.28 -14.27
C THR A 93 -9.34 6.83 -14.34
N MET A 94 -10.58 6.56 -13.92
CA MET A 94 -11.20 5.24 -14.12
C MET A 94 -11.63 5.14 -15.58
N VAL A 95 -11.09 4.17 -16.32
CA VAL A 95 -11.39 3.99 -17.75
C VAL A 95 -12.49 2.94 -17.93
N THR A 96 -12.23 1.73 -17.42
CA THR A 96 -13.18 0.62 -17.41
C THR A 96 -13.12 -0.04 -16.03
N PRO A 97 -14.22 -0.03 -15.25
CA PRO A 97 -14.22 -0.62 -13.91
C PRO A 97 -13.68 -2.05 -13.88
N PHE A 98 -12.86 -2.35 -12.87
CA PHE A 98 -12.20 -3.66 -12.68
C PHE A 98 -11.17 -4.07 -13.75
N GLU A 99 -10.99 -3.26 -14.80
CA GLU A 99 -10.19 -3.61 -15.97
C GLU A 99 -9.08 -2.60 -16.25
N GLU A 100 -9.37 -1.30 -16.31
CA GLU A 100 -8.39 -0.28 -16.66
C GLU A 100 -8.58 1.02 -15.87
N LEU A 101 -7.49 1.52 -15.29
CA LEU A 101 -7.39 2.87 -14.74
C LEU A 101 -6.06 3.51 -15.12
N LYS A 102 -5.98 4.82 -14.95
CA LYS A 102 -4.75 5.60 -15.16
C LYS A 102 -4.46 6.48 -13.98
N ILE A 103 -3.19 6.75 -13.77
CA ILE A 103 -2.75 7.84 -12.91
C ILE A 103 -1.82 8.77 -13.68
N ASP A 104 -1.97 10.05 -13.40
CA ASP A 104 -1.09 11.10 -13.87
C ASP A 104 -0.62 11.90 -12.66
N TYR A 105 0.70 12.07 -12.51
CA TYR A 105 1.29 12.94 -11.51
C TYR A 105 2.17 13.99 -12.19
N THR A 106 2.01 15.25 -11.80
CA THR A 106 2.96 16.31 -12.13
C THR A 106 3.24 17.15 -10.89
N GLY A 107 4.50 17.20 -10.48
CA GLY A 107 4.90 17.95 -9.29
C GLY A 107 6.36 17.77 -8.96
N LYS A 108 6.67 17.83 -7.67
CA LYS A 108 8.03 17.61 -7.14
C LYS A 108 8.04 16.41 -6.23
N VAL A 109 9.21 15.81 -6.05
CA VAL A 109 9.51 14.87 -4.97
C VAL A 109 10.76 15.35 -4.24
N VAL A 110 10.82 15.16 -2.91
CA VAL A 110 12.09 15.20 -2.19
C VAL A 110 12.83 13.90 -2.48
N VAL A 111 14.12 13.98 -2.81
CA VAL A 111 14.94 12.80 -3.13
C VAL A 111 15.82 12.48 -1.93
N LEU A 112 15.67 11.27 -1.41
CA LEU A 112 16.33 10.79 -0.20
C LEU A 112 17.30 9.67 -0.57
N ASP A 113 18.61 9.94 -0.45
CA ASP A 113 19.63 8.89 -0.52
C ASP A 113 19.65 8.03 0.75
N GLU A 114 19.12 8.58 1.85
CA GLU A 114 18.89 7.88 3.13
C GLU A 114 17.39 7.99 3.49
N PRO A 115 16.53 7.12 2.95
CA PRO A 115 15.07 7.23 3.13
C PRO A 115 14.61 7.18 4.59
N GLU A 116 15.39 6.54 5.47
CA GLU A 116 15.13 6.46 6.91
C GLU A 116 15.12 7.84 7.61
N GLN A 117 15.68 8.88 6.99
CA GLN A 117 15.56 10.26 7.46
C GLN A 117 14.10 10.74 7.55
N MET A 118 13.17 10.11 6.82
CA MET A 118 11.74 10.42 6.88
C MET A 118 11.09 10.12 8.26
N ALA A 119 11.79 9.46 9.18
CA ALA A 119 11.39 9.38 10.58
C ALA A 119 11.25 10.77 11.25
N ASP A 120 12.02 11.76 10.77
CA ASP A 120 11.81 13.20 11.02
C ASP A 120 11.47 13.94 9.70
N PRO A 121 10.19 13.95 9.29
CA PRO A 121 9.78 14.56 8.02
C PRO A 121 10.21 16.02 7.89
N LYS A 122 10.23 16.78 9.00
CA LYS A 122 10.62 18.19 8.94
C LYS A 122 12.04 18.34 8.43
N LYS A 123 12.98 17.53 8.95
CA LYS A 123 14.36 17.51 8.48
C LYS A 123 14.46 16.91 7.09
N ALA A 124 13.82 15.77 6.84
CA ALA A 124 13.85 15.11 5.54
C ALA A 124 13.47 16.07 4.39
N PHE A 125 12.37 16.82 4.53
CA PHE A 125 11.93 17.81 3.53
C PHE A 125 12.78 19.10 3.48
N THR A 126 13.55 19.42 4.51
CA THR A 126 14.38 20.65 4.58
C THR A 126 15.78 20.41 4.07
N ASP A 127 16.37 19.27 4.42
CA ASP A 127 17.81 19.01 4.29
C ASP A 127 18.14 18.26 3.00
N ASN A 128 17.13 17.76 2.27
CA ASN A 128 17.30 16.99 1.03
C ASN A 128 16.84 17.77 -0.22
N PRO A 129 17.42 17.48 -1.39
CA PRO A 129 17.07 18.14 -2.64
C PRO A 129 15.68 17.72 -3.16
N TYR A 130 15.10 18.57 -3.99
CA TYR A 130 13.87 18.26 -4.72
C TYR A 130 14.17 18.09 -6.20
N ALA A 131 13.43 17.19 -6.84
CA ALA A 131 13.41 17.02 -8.29
C ALA A 131 12.00 17.24 -8.83
N GLU A 132 11.90 17.78 -10.06
CA GLU A 132 10.65 17.73 -10.83
C GLU A 132 10.31 16.26 -11.12
N CYS A 133 9.03 15.93 -11.09
CA CYS A 133 8.55 14.57 -11.22
C CYS A 133 7.29 14.54 -12.09
N GLU A 134 7.29 13.64 -13.07
CA GLU A 134 6.14 13.31 -13.90
C GLU A 134 5.93 11.79 -13.88
N VAL A 135 4.69 11.36 -13.73
CA VAL A 135 4.31 9.93 -13.80
C VAL A 135 3.07 9.82 -14.65
N HIS A 136 3.08 8.91 -15.63
CA HIS A 136 1.96 8.62 -16.51
C HIS A 136 1.84 7.11 -16.63
N LEU A 137 0.97 6.49 -15.84
CA LEU A 137 0.85 5.04 -15.79
C LEU A 137 -0.59 4.60 -16.07
N THR A 138 -0.71 3.60 -16.91
CA THR A 138 -1.96 2.86 -17.14
C THR A 138 -1.85 1.50 -16.47
N PHE A 139 -2.87 1.17 -15.68
CA PHE A 139 -2.96 -0.09 -14.96
C PHE A 139 -4.07 -0.94 -15.53
N THR A 140 -3.80 -2.23 -15.71
CA THR A 140 -4.79 -3.20 -16.21
C THR A 140 -4.96 -4.37 -15.25
N GLY A 141 -6.19 -4.60 -14.81
CA GLY A 141 -6.60 -5.76 -14.01
C GLY A 141 -7.10 -6.92 -14.88
N GLN A 142 -7.37 -8.07 -14.26
CA GLN A 142 -7.90 -9.27 -14.96
C GLN A 142 -9.42 -9.43 -14.74
N GLY A 143 -10.12 -8.30 -14.59
CA GLY A 143 -11.57 -8.24 -14.37
C GLY A 143 -12.02 -8.76 -13.01
N ARG A 144 -13.35 -8.81 -12.82
CA ARG A 144 -14.00 -9.16 -11.55
C ARG A 144 -13.52 -10.46 -10.87
N PRO A 145 -13.16 -11.56 -11.58
CA PRO A 145 -12.65 -12.78 -10.95
C PRO A 145 -11.30 -12.60 -10.23
N SER A 146 -10.52 -11.58 -10.60
CA SER A 146 -9.22 -11.27 -10.00
C SER A 146 -9.29 -10.34 -8.79
N MET A 147 -10.50 -10.03 -8.30
CA MET A 147 -10.71 -9.09 -7.22
C MET A 147 -11.02 -9.80 -5.90
N PHE A 148 -10.45 -9.24 -4.84
CA PHE A 148 -10.67 -9.63 -3.46
C PHE A 148 -11.41 -8.50 -2.71
N GLY A 149 -12.30 -8.84 -1.79
CA GLY A 149 -13.04 -7.85 -0.99
C GLY A 149 -14.35 -7.35 -1.63
N GLY A 150 -14.85 -6.27 -1.05
CA GLY A 150 -16.08 -5.53 -1.34
C GLY A 150 -16.70 -4.96 -0.05
N GLU A 151 -17.98 -4.58 -0.12
CA GLU A 151 -18.77 -4.15 1.03
C GLU A 151 -19.46 -5.36 1.69
N PRO A 152 -19.30 -5.58 3.01
CA PRO A 152 -19.99 -6.66 3.71
C PRO A 152 -21.49 -6.38 3.83
N ASP A 153 -22.31 -7.42 3.69
CA ASP A 153 -23.79 -7.30 3.73
C ASP A 153 -24.34 -6.78 5.06
N GLN A 154 -23.56 -6.84 6.15
CA GLN A 154 -23.91 -6.20 7.41
C GLN A 154 -22.70 -5.46 7.97
N PRO A 155 -22.88 -4.28 8.58
CA PRO A 155 -21.82 -3.57 9.27
C PRO A 155 -21.21 -4.46 10.36
N HIS A 156 -19.88 -4.50 10.44
CA HIS A 156 -19.16 -5.33 11.41
C HIS A 156 -18.31 -4.51 12.39
N GLU A 157 -18.12 -3.21 12.12
CA GLU A 157 -17.26 -2.33 12.91
C GLU A 157 -18.04 -1.69 14.07
N THR A 158 -17.40 -1.63 15.24
CA THR A 158 -17.93 -0.93 16.42
C THR A 158 -17.61 0.56 16.29
N PRO A 159 -18.48 1.49 16.74
CA PRO A 159 -18.18 2.92 16.72
C PRO A 159 -16.84 3.25 17.40
N GLY A 160 -15.95 3.95 16.70
CA GLY A 160 -14.58 4.27 17.13
C GLY A 160 -13.49 3.28 16.68
N GLU A 161 -13.86 2.14 16.10
CA GLU A 161 -12.95 1.14 15.50
C GLU A 161 -13.01 1.11 13.96
N GLU A 162 -13.58 2.15 13.34
CA GLU A 162 -13.86 2.15 11.90
C GLU A 162 -12.56 2.21 11.08
N PHE A 163 -12.41 1.28 10.13
CA PHE A 163 -11.27 1.19 9.24
C PHE A 163 -11.69 1.34 7.77
N ALA A 164 -12.82 0.74 7.37
CA ALA A 164 -13.52 1.02 6.10
C ALA A 164 -14.92 0.39 6.09
N LYS A 165 -15.89 1.07 5.47
CA LYS A 165 -17.22 0.49 5.19
C LYS A 165 -17.12 -0.62 4.14
N GLY A 166 -16.35 -0.39 3.09
CA GLY A 166 -16.04 -1.36 2.05
C GLY A 166 -14.63 -1.16 1.54
N HIS A 167 -14.02 -2.25 1.06
CA HIS A 167 -12.72 -2.19 0.38
C HIS A 167 -12.58 -3.33 -0.60
N TYR A 168 -11.86 -3.14 -1.69
CA TYR A 168 -11.40 -4.23 -2.54
C TYR A 168 -9.95 -4.07 -2.90
N GLU A 169 -9.35 -5.19 -3.29
CA GLU A 169 -7.98 -5.27 -3.78
C GLU A 169 -7.89 -6.08 -5.07
N GLN A 170 -6.92 -5.74 -5.92
CA GLN A 170 -6.69 -6.42 -7.19
C GLN A 170 -5.22 -6.33 -7.62
N LEU A 171 -4.64 -7.45 -8.04
CA LEU A 171 -3.34 -7.45 -8.71
C LEU A 171 -3.50 -6.88 -10.13
N VAL A 172 -2.55 -6.02 -10.51
CA VAL A 172 -2.58 -5.27 -11.77
C VAL A 172 -1.24 -5.35 -12.49
N ALA A 173 -1.27 -5.24 -13.81
CA ALA A 173 -0.11 -4.87 -14.62
C ALA A 173 -0.09 -3.36 -14.81
N ALA A 174 1.08 -2.77 -15.01
CA ALA A 174 1.29 -1.33 -15.17
C ALA A 174 2.21 -1.06 -16.35
N HIS A 175 1.85 -0.09 -17.19
CA HIS A 175 2.70 0.40 -18.28
C HIS A 175 2.65 1.92 -18.38
N GLY A 176 3.75 2.54 -18.83
CA GLY A 176 3.84 3.98 -19.06
C GLY A 176 5.19 4.53 -18.61
N THR A 177 5.23 5.74 -18.06
CA THR A 177 6.51 6.41 -17.73
C THR A 177 6.56 6.95 -16.31
N ILE A 178 7.75 6.89 -15.74
CA ILE A 178 8.13 7.62 -14.51
C ILE A 178 9.35 8.48 -14.86
N ARG A 179 9.30 9.77 -14.53
CA ARG A 179 10.41 10.71 -14.70
C ARG A 179 10.69 11.45 -13.40
N VAL A 180 11.95 11.49 -12.99
CA VAL A 180 12.43 12.23 -11.81
C VAL A 180 13.71 12.98 -12.17
N GLY A 181 13.63 14.31 -12.19
CA GLY A 181 14.70 15.17 -12.71
C GLY A 181 14.98 14.85 -14.19
N ASP A 182 16.24 14.53 -14.48
CA ASP A 182 16.72 14.17 -15.83
C ASP A 182 16.65 12.66 -16.12
N ARG A 183 16.13 11.86 -15.18
CA ARG A 183 16.03 10.39 -15.30
C ARG A 183 14.60 10.00 -15.65
N GLU A 184 14.46 9.11 -16.61
CA GLU A 184 13.17 8.62 -17.09
C GLU A 184 13.24 7.10 -17.29
N TRP A 185 12.13 6.43 -16.98
CA TRP A 185 11.95 4.99 -17.13
C TRP A 185 10.62 4.71 -17.80
N GLU A 186 10.65 3.88 -18.83
CA GLU A 186 9.48 3.21 -19.38
C GLU A 186 9.14 2.03 -18.47
N ILE A 187 7.99 2.03 -17.84
CA ILE A 187 7.57 0.99 -16.90
C ILE A 187 6.87 -0.12 -17.66
N ASP A 188 7.31 -1.36 -17.43
CA ASP A 188 6.55 -2.59 -17.71
C ASP A 188 6.60 -3.46 -16.46
N GLY A 189 5.57 -3.30 -15.62
CA GLY A 189 5.59 -3.75 -14.24
C GLY A 189 4.28 -4.35 -13.78
N HIS A 190 4.30 -4.81 -12.53
CA HIS A 190 3.12 -5.37 -11.87
C HIS A 190 3.02 -4.80 -10.46
N GLY A 191 1.82 -4.83 -9.90
CA GLY A 191 1.57 -4.43 -8.52
C GLY A 191 0.16 -4.75 -8.07
N LEU A 192 -0.33 -3.97 -7.12
CA LEU A 192 -1.64 -4.12 -6.52
C LEU A 192 -2.31 -2.77 -6.30
N ARG A 193 -3.62 -2.73 -6.50
CA ARG A 193 -4.48 -1.61 -6.11
C ARG A 193 -5.39 -2.00 -4.96
N ASP A 194 -5.63 -1.04 -4.07
CA ASP A 194 -6.60 -1.08 -2.97
C ASP A 194 -7.49 0.17 -3.11
N HIS A 195 -8.79 -0.04 -3.06
CA HIS A 195 -9.76 1.03 -2.96
C HIS A 195 -10.67 0.76 -1.78
N SER A 196 -10.74 1.73 -0.87
CA SER A 196 -11.54 1.68 0.35
C SER A 196 -12.34 2.96 0.55
N TRP A 197 -13.53 2.82 1.14
CA TRP A 197 -14.44 3.94 1.40
C TRP A 197 -15.13 3.81 2.75
N GLY A 198 -15.56 4.95 3.28
CA GLY A 198 -16.27 5.05 4.55
C GLY A 198 -15.44 5.68 5.68
N PRO A 199 -15.95 5.65 6.92
CA PRO A 199 -15.26 6.23 8.08
C PRO A 199 -13.93 5.51 8.36
N ARG A 200 -12.87 6.27 8.69
CA ARG A 200 -11.54 5.69 8.95
C ARG A 200 -10.79 6.35 10.09
N TYR A 201 -10.25 5.51 10.98
CA TYR A 201 -9.23 5.85 11.97
C TYR A 201 -7.98 4.97 11.81
N TRP A 202 -6.84 5.59 11.50
CA TRP A 202 -5.54 4.90 11.34
C TRP A 202 -5.05 4.18 12.61
N GLN A 203 -5.57 4.57 13.77
CA GLN A 203 -5.22 3.98 15.07
C GLN A 203 -6.09 2.76 15.45
N ALA A 204 -7.06 2.37 14.61
CA ALA A 204 -7.92 1.23 14.93
C ALA A 204 -7.14 -0.10 15.02
N PRO A 205 -6.18 -0.41 14.13
CA PRO A 205 -5.27 -1.54 14.31
C PRO A 205 -4.24 -1.29 15.41
N TRP A 206 -3.96 -2.31 16.22
CA TRP A 206 -2.82 -2.29 17.14
C TRP A 206 -1.50 -2.40 16.36
N TYR A 207 -1.48 -3.29 15.38
CA TYR A 207 -0.51 -3.31 14.30
C TYR A 207 -1.11 -4.01 13.09
N TYR A 208 -0.55 -3.80 11.91
CA TYR A 208 -0.74 -4.71 10.78
C TYR A 208 0.52 -4.97 9.98
N ARG A 209 0.48 -6.07 9.24
CA ARG A 209 1.41 -6.42 8.16
C ARG A 209 0.58 -6.59 6.90
N TRP A 210 0.90 -5.83 5.87
CA TRP A 210 0.26 -5.93 4.57
C TRP A 210 1.35 -6.11 3.53
N LEU A 211 1.34 -7.26 2.87
CA LEU A 211 2.39 -7.70 1.97
C LEU A 211 1.77 -7.91 0.60
N THR A 212 2.40 -7.36 -0.43
CA THR A 212 1.99 -7.54 -1.82
C THR A 212 3.16 -8.07 -2.62
N ALA A 213 2.89 -9.01 -3.52
CA ALA A 213 3.90 -9.58 -4.39
C ALA A 213 3.32 -9.92 -5.76
N ASN A 214 4.07 -9.60 -6.80
CA ASN A 214 3.76 -9.92 -8.17
C ASN A 214 5.00 -10.54 -8.82
N VAL A 215 4.88 -11.80 -9.27
CA VAL A 215 5.91 -12.47 -10.08
C VAL A 215 5.70 -12.11 -11.55
N ASP A 216 4.46 -12.19 -12.01
CA ASP A 216 3.99 -11.80 -13.33
C ASP A 216 2.46 -11.73 -13.32
N ARG A 217 1.85 -11.75 -14.51
CA ARG A 217 0.39 -11.78 -14.70
C ARG A 217 -0.29 -13.04 -14.14
N ASP A 218 0.43 -14.15 -14.08
CA ASP A 218 -0.13 -15.45 -13.73
C ASP A 218 0.07 -15.79 -12.25
N PHE A 219 0.97 -15.10 -11.54
CA PHE A 219 1.20 -15.33 -10.12
C PHE A 219 1.49 -14.07 -9.30
N GLY A 220 0.76 -13.94 -8.20
CA GLY A 220 0.99 -12.94 -7.16
C GLY A 220 0.12 -13.17 -5.93
N PHE A 221 0.32 -12.39 -4.89
CA PHE A 221 -0.46 -12.51 -3.66
C PHE A 221 -0.62 -11.17 -2.95
N MET A 222 -1.63 -11.11 -2.10
CA MET A 222 -1.68 -10.20 -0.96
C MET A 222 -1.82 -11.02 0.32
N ALA A 223 -0.98 -10.73 1.31
CA ALA A 223 -1.07 -11.30 2.64
C ALA A 223 -1.28 -10.18 3.67
N SER A 224 -2.28 -10.36 4.54
CA SER A 224 -2.63 -9.42 5.59
C SER A 224 -2.65 -10.09 6.95
N ARG A 225 -2.09 -9.39 7.93
CA ARG A 225 -2.13 -9.70 9.35
C ARG A 225 -2.53 -8.44 10.09
N VAL A 226 -3.73 -8.38 10.65
CA VAL A 226 -4.20 -7.23 11.44
C VAL A 226 -4.47 -7.68 12.87
N ALA A 227 -3.81 -7.05 13.84
CA ALA A 227 -4.03 -7.32 15.25
C ALA A 227 -4.83 -6.20 15.91
N LYS A 228 -5.64 -6.57 16.91
CA LYS A 228 -6.26 -5.62 17.84
C LYS A 228 -5.50 -5.68 19.17
N LYS A 229 -5.69 -4.68 20.03
CA LYS A 229 -4.90 -4.55 21.27
C LYS A 229 -5.10 -5.74 22.21
N ASP A 230 -6.35 -6.19 22.34
CA ASP A 230 -6.77 -7.22 23.28
C ASP A 230 -7.36 -8.48 22.59
N ASP A 231 -7.21 -8.59 21.27
CA ASP A 231 -7.71 -9.71 20.46
C ASP A 231 -6.67 -10.07 19.38
N PRO A 232 -6.45 -11.37 19.07
CA PRO A 232 -5.53 -11.76 18.01
C PRO A 232 -5.83 -11.04 16.69
N GLY A 233 -7.07 -10.67 16.38
CA GLY A 233 -7.45 -9.99 15.14
C GLY A 233 -7.56 -10.95 13.97
N THR A 234 -7.32 -10.46 12.75
CA THR A 234 -7.50 -11.22 11.51
C THR A 234 -6.18 -11.56 10.83
N ARG A 235 -6.18 -12.67 10.09
CA ARG A 235 -5.09 -13.09 9.20
C ARG A 235 -5.73 -13.66 7.95
N GLY A 236 -5.21 -13.32 6.77
CA GLY A 236 -5.73 -13.84 5.53
C GLY A 236 -5.20 -13.10 4.32
N GLY A 237 -5.88 -13.26 3.20
CA GLY A 237 -5.55 -12.59 1.95
C GLY A 237 -5.87 -13.49 0.77
N PHE A 238 -5.08 -13.42 -0.27
CA PHE A 238 -5.29 -14.25 -1.45
C PHE A 238 -4.00 -14.53 -2.22
N VAL A 239 -4.00 -15.65 -2.94
CA VAL A 239 -3.02 -15.97 -3.98
C VAL A 239 -3.74 -16.05 -5.32
N TRP A 240 -3.24 -15.32 -6.30
CA TRP A 240 -3.60 -15.48 -7.70
C TRP A 240 -2.64 -16.45 -8.36
N GLU A 241 -3.16 -17.50 -8.98
CA GLU A 241 -2.35 -18.50 -9.69
C GLU A 241 -3.08 -18.97 -10.95
N ASN A 242 -2.49 -18.75 -12.12
CA ASN A 242 -2.95 -19.23 -13.43
C ASN A 242 -4.44 -18.93 -13.71
N GLY A 243 -4.88 -17.69 -13.49
CA GLY A 243 -6.26 -17.29 -13.73
C GLY A 243 -7.24 -17.64 -12.61
N GLN A 244 -6.75 -18.22 -11.50
CA GLN A 244 -7.58 -18.63 -10.36
C GLN A 244 -7.21 -17.86 -9.09
N MET A 245 -8.25 -17.35 -8.42
CA MET A 245 -8.13 -16.76 -7.08
C MET A 245 -8.25 -17.83 -5.99
N HIS A 246 -7.24 -17.95 -5.14
CA HIS A 246 -7.25 -18.76 -3.93
C HIS A 246 -7.37 -17.85 -2.71
N LEU A 247 -8.52 -17.85 -2.06
CA LEU A 247 -8.71 -17.13 -0.80
C LEU A 247 -7.96 -17.85 0.32
N CYS A 248 -7.10 -17.13 1.01
CA CYS A 248 -6.31 -17.65 2.11
C CYS A 248 -6.93 -17.23 3.44
N ASP A 249 -7.23 -18.22 4.27
CA ASP A 249 -7.80 -18.06 5.61
C ASP A 249 -6.75 -18.12 6.72
N HIS A 250 -5.47 -18.26 6.34
CA HIS A 250 -4.35 -18.32 7.26
C HIS A 250 -3.09 -17.70 6.65
N VAL A 251 -2.35 -16.96 7.48
CA VAL A 251 -1.04 -16.38 7.17
C VAL A 251 -0.13 -16.60 8.38
N GLU A 252 1.11 -17.04 8.19
CA GLU A 252 2.16 -17.04 9.21
C GLU A 252 3.32 -16.17 8.69
N LEU A 253 3.88 -15.32 9.55
CA LEU A 253 5.03 -14.46 9.22
C LEU A 253 6.14 -14.66 10.25
N SER A 254 7.37 -14.44 9.80
CA SER A 254 8.55 -14.33 10.66
C SER A 254 9.44 -13.24 10.08
N THR A 255 9.77 -12.25 10.90
CA THR A 255 10.46 -11.04 10.44
C THR A 255 11.83 -10.92 11.11
N GLU A 256 12.88 -10.81 10.30
CA GLU A 256 14.17 -10.31 10.75
C GLU A 256 14.19 -8.79 10.58
N THR A 257 14.62 -8.09 11.63
CA THR A 257 14.65 -6.62 11.67
C THR A 257 16.09 -6.10 11.73
N ARG A 258 16.26 -4.82 11.37
CA ARG A 258 17.55 -4.12 11.41
C ARG A 258 17.46 -2.78 12.15
N GLY A 259 18.61 -2.34 12.64
CA GLY A 259 18.77 -1.03 13.30
C GLY A 259 18.05 -0.95 14.64
N ASP A 260 18.26 0.18 15.33
CA ASP A 260 17.66 0.41 16.66
C ASP A 260 16.15 0.59 16.59
N ASP A 261 15.63 1.09 15.45
CA ASP A 261 14.20 1.24 15.19
C ASP A 261 13.51 -0.07 14.80
N ALA A 262 14.25 -1.18 14.64
CA ALA A 262 13.73 -2.49 14.27
C ALA A 262 12.87 -2.48 12.99
N TYR A 263 13.39 -1.87 11.92
CA TYR A 263 12.76 -1.92 10.60
C TYR A 263 12.87 -3.33 10.00
N HIS A 264 11.80 -3.80 9.35
CA HIS A 264 11.80 -5.11 8.71
C HIS A 264 12.83 -5.17 7.57
N GLN A 265 13.56 -6.28 7.49
CA GLN A 265 14.63 -6.48 6.51
C GLN A 265 14.44 -7.77 5.70
N ARG A 266 14.11 -8.87 6.38
CA ARG A 266 13.81 -10.15 5.74
C ARG A 266 12.53 -10.72 6.33
N ILE A 267 11.66 -11.21 5.47
CA ILE A 267 10.33 -11.71 5.84
C ILE A 267 10.21 -13.14 5.31
N ASN A 268 9.88 -14.09 6.17
CA ASN A 268 9.47 -15.42 5.73
C ASN A 268 7.97 -15.53 5.95
N GLY A 269 7.23 -15.98 4.94
CA GLY A 269 5.79 -16.04 5.00
C GLY A 269 5.22 -17.34 4.47
N LEU A 270 4.05 -17.67 4.99
CA LEU A 270 3.27 -18.83 4.62
C LEU A 270 1.80 -18.44 4.55
N MET A 271 1.13 -18.84 3.48
CA MET A 271 -0.32 -18.66 3.31
C MET A 271 -0.98 -20.02 3.10
N ARG A 272 -2.14 -20.24 3.72
CA ARG A 272 -2.96 -21.44 3.47
C ARG A 272 -4.36 -21.06 3.03
N SER A 273 -4.90 -21.87 2.11
CA SER A 273 -6.31 -21.85 1.74
C SER A 273 -6.92 -23.19 2.11
N SER A 274 -7.76 -23.20 3.15
CA SER A 274 -8.47 -24.42 3.56
C SER A 274 -9.47 -24.87 2.47
N LYS A 275 -10.01 -23.92 1.69
CA LYS A 275 -10.96 -24.21 0.61
C LYS A 275 -10.35 -24.98 -0.55
N SER A 276 -9.11 -24.64 -0.95
CA SER A 276 -8.41 -25.37 -2.01
C SER A 276 -7.45 -26.45 -1.49
N ASP A 277 -7.27 -26.57 -0.18
CA ASP A 277 -6.28 -27.44 0.47
C ASP A 277 -4.86 -27.20 -0.07
N ARG A 278 -4.45 -25.92 -0.06
CA ARG A 278 -3.18 -25.47 -0.62
C ARG A 278 -2.41 -24.59 0.36
N GLU A 279 -1.08 -24.64 0.22
CA GLU A 279 -0.13 -23.84 0.96
C GLU A 279 0.88 -23.20 0.00
N TRP A 280 1.25 -21.95 0.27
CA TRP A 280 2.29 -21.21 -0.44
C TRP A 280 3.28 -20.63 0.56
N ARG A 281 4.58 -20.76 0.27
CA ARG A 281 5.68 -20.21 1.05
C ARG A 281 6.44 -19.20 0.24
N PHE A 282 6.92 -18.15 0.91
CA PHE A 282 7.68 -17.08 0.28
C PHE A 282 8.71 -16.48 1.25
N THR A 283 9.75 -15.90 0.67
CA THR A 283 10.74 -15.10 1.37
C THR A 283 10.83 -13.73 0.72
N GLY A 284 10.78 -12.67 1.52
CA GLY A 284 10.97 -11.29 1.10
C GLY A 284 12.30 -10.73 1.59
N GLU A 285 12.99 -10.00 0.72
CA GLU A 285 14.15 -9.19 1.03
C GLU A 285 13.83 -7.72 0.73
N VAL A 286 13.81 -6.88 1.76
CA VAL A 286 13.50 -5.46 1.65
C VAL A 286 14.68 -4.75 1.02
N MET A 287 14.46 -4.13 -0.14
CA MET A 287 15.47 -3.45 -0.94
C MET A 287 15.69 -2.02 -0.45
N ASP A 288 14.61 -1.29 -0.25
CA ASP A 288 14.57 0.07 0.28
C ASP A 288 13.37 0.21 1.19
N LEU A 289 13.50 1.02 2.25
CA LEU A 289 12.42 1.23 3.20
C LEU A 289 12.33 2.70 3.57
N ILE A 290 11.11 3.25 3.54
CA ILE A 290 10.82 4.59 4.02
C ILE A 290 9.90 4.52 5.26
N PRO A 291 10.31 5.09 6.40
CA PRO A 291 9.46 5.22 7.57
C PRO A 291 8.58 6.47 7.46
N LEU A 292 7.29 6.27 7.63
CA LEU A 292 6.24 7.27 7.68
C LEU A 292 5.56 7.24 9.05
N ARG A 293 4.76 8.28 9.33
CA ARG A 293 4.01 8.34 10.57
C ARG A 293 2.67 9.03 10.41
N ASN A 294 1.69 8.56 11.18
CA ASN A 294 0.45 9.26 11.44
C ASN A 294 0.41 9.68 12.92
N ARG A 295 -0.12 10.88 13.20
CA ARG A 295 -0.25 11.40 14.56
C ARG A 295 -1.66 11.93 14.77
N ARG A 296 -2.25 11.58 15.91
CA ARG A 296 -3.54 12.11 16.36
C ARG A 296 -3.48 12.44 17.84
N GLN A 297 -4.30 13.39 18.29
CA GLN A 297 -4.58 13.54 19.71
C GLN A 297 -5.82 12.73 20.08
N ASP A 298 -5.79 12.05 21.22
CA ASP A 298 -6.97 11.45 21.83
C ASP A 298 -7.82 12.55 22.54
N PRO A 299 -9.03 12.23 23.03
CA PRO A 299 -9.88 13.20 23.75
C PRO A 299 -9.24 13.79 25.01
N ASP A 300 -8.27 13.09 25.61
CA ASP A 300 -7.55 13.53 26.80
C ASP A 300 -6.32 14.40 26.47
N GLY A 301 -6.03 14.60 25.17
CA GLY A 301 -4.95 15.44 24.66
C GLY A 301 -3.61 14.73 24.47
N ASN A 302 -3.54 13.42 24.72
CA ASN A 302 -2.32 12.64 24.53
C ASN A 302 -2.05 12.42 23.04
N TRP A 303 -0.77 12.44 22.64
CA TRP A 303 -0.38 12.14 21.27
C TRP A 303 -0.29 10.63 21.06
N LEU A 304 -1.14 10.11 20.17
CA LEU A 304 -1.02 8.78 19.60
C LEU A 304 -0.10 8.85 18.38
N MET A 305 0.86 7.93 18.31
CA MET A 305 1.81 7.80 17.21
C MET A 305 1.66 6.45 16.56
N THR A 306 1.36 6.46 15.27
CA THR A 306 1.36 5.29 14.40
C THR A 306 2.57 5.38 13.49
N ARG A 307 3.43 4.39 13.54
CA ARG A 307 4.54 4.23 12.59
C ARG A 307 4.09 3.35 11.44
N ILE A 308 4.45 3.73 10.23
CA ILE A 308 4.20 2.96 9.01
C ILE A 308 5.55 2.85 8.31
N SER A 309 6.12 1.65 8.21
CA SER A 309 7.32 1.44 7.39
C SER A 309 6.92 0.74 6.10
N GLU A 310 7.25 1.38 4.98
CA GLU A 310 6.95 0.92 3.62
C GLU A 310 8.24 0.43 2.97
N GLY A 311 8.30 -0.85 2.63
CA GLY A 311 9.48 -1.48 2.04
C GLY A 311 9.22 -1.97 0.62
N MET A 312 9.98 -1.48 -0.38
CA MET A 312 10.07 -2.17 -1.67
C MET A 312 10.75 -3.52 -1.44
N THR A 313 10.04 -4.59 -1.76
CA THR A 313 10.47 -5.93 -1.37
C THR A 313 10.57 -6.84 -2.58
N ARG A 314 11.72 -7.51 -2.69
CA ARG A 314 11.94 -8.59 -3.63
C ARG A 314 11.47 -9.89 -2.96
N TRP A 315 10.56 -10.58 -3.60
CA TRP A 315 9.99 -11.84 -3.11
C TRP A 315 10.54 -13.02 -3.89
N THR A 316 10.87 -14.11 -3.20
CA THR A 316 11.16 -15.43 -3.78
C THR A 316 10.03 -16.36 -3.41
N VAL A 317 9.47 -17.05 -4.40
CA VAL A 317 8.49 -18.11 -4.17
C VAL A 317 9.22 -19.39 -3.77
N GLU A 318 8.86 -19.96 -2.62
CA GLU A 318 9.58 -21.09 -2.00
C GLU A 318 8.81 -22.42 -2.11
N SER A 319 7.72 -22.46 -2.89
CA SER A 319 6.89 -23.65 -3.02
C SER A 319 5.99 -23.62 -4.26
N GLY A 320 5.55 -24.80 -4.69
CA GLY A 320 4.53 -24.93 -5.72
C GLY A 320 5.06 -24.71 -7.15
N PRO A 321 4.17 -24.55 -8.15
CA PRO A 321 4.59 -24.49 -9.56
C PRO A 321 5.49 -23.31 -9.93
N PHE A 322 5.51 -22.27 -9.10
CA PHE A 322 6.29 -21.04 -9.29
C PHE A 322 7.54 -21.01 -8.39
N GLU A 323 7.90 -22.11 -7.72
CA GLU A 323 9.09 -22.20 -6.86
C GLU A 323 10.36 -21.71 -7.57
N GLY A 324 11.17 -20.93 -6.85
CA GLY A 324 12.40 -20.31 -7.35
C GLY A 324 12.18 -19.07 -8.21
N ARG A 325 10.93 -18.70 -8.52
CA ARG A 325 10.65 -17.46 -9.25
C ARG A 325 10.71 -16.25 -8.31
N THR A 326 11.15 -15.13 -8.88
CA THR A 326 11.23 -13.84 -8.18
C THR A 326 10.08 -12.95 -8.59
N GLY A 327 9.48 -12.28 -7.61
CA GLY A 327 8.52 -11.21 -7.80
C GLY A 327 8.91 -9.96 -7.02
N TYR A 328 8.14 -8.90 -7.20
CA TYR A 328 8.33 -7.62 -6.53
C TYR A 328 6.99 -7.11 -6.00
N GLY A 329 7.05 -6.28 -4.96
CA GLY A 329 5.89 -5.62 -4.38
C GLY A 329 6.30 -4.87 -3.13
N LEU A 330 5.38 -4.76 -2.18
CA LEU A 330 5.59 -4.04 -0.93
C LEU A 330 5.46 -4.92 0.30
N SER A 331 6.21 -4.54 1.33
CA SER A 331 5.94 -4.92 2.70
C SER A 331 5.65 -3.67 3.52
N GLU A 332 4.40 -3.53 3.95
CA GLU A 332 3.96 -2.44 4.82
C GLU A 332 3.77 -2.97 6.23
N TYR A 333 4.50 -2.36 7.17
CA TYR A 333 4.39 -2.66 8.60
C TYR A 333 3.87 -1.41 9.30
N LEU A 334 2.65 -1.49 9.82
CA LEU A 334 2.06 -0.48 10.67
C LEU A 334 2.13 -0.94 12.13
N ASP A 335 2.63 -0.09 13.02
CA ASP A 335 2.66 -0.34 14.46
C ASP A 335 2.22 0.92 15.21
N GLN A 336 1.42 0.75 16.27
CA GLN A 336 1.38 1.79 17.31
C GLN A 336 2.71 1.83 18.05
N ILE A 337 3.15 3.03 18.44
CA ILE A 337 4.37 3.23 19.23
C ILE A 337 3.98 3.44 20.69
N ILE A 338 4.41 2.51 21.56
CA ILE A 338 4.16 2.53 23.01
C ILE A 338 5.49 2.44 23.72
N ASP A 339 5.71 3.35 24.68
CA ASP A 339 6.98 3.44 25.44
C ASP A 339 8.22 3.51 24.53
N GLY A 340 8.08 4.13 23.35
CA GLY A 340 9.14 4.29 22.36
C GLY A 340 9.38 3.08 21.46
N ALA A 341 8.63 2.00 21.61
CA ALA A 341 8.79 0.78 20.82
C ALA A 341 7.54 0.45 19.97
N PRO A 342 7.73 -0.13 18.78
CA PRO A 342 6.63 -0.68 17.99
C PRO A 342 6.06 -1.94 18.65
N VAL A 343 4.73 -2.03 18.69
CA VAL A 343 4.03 -3.07 19.45
C VAL A 343 4.01 -4.45 18.77
N GLY A 344 4.22 -4.52 17.45
CA GLY A 344 4.14 -5.77 16.69
C GLY A 344 5.48 -6.49 16.45
N LEU A 345 6.52 -6.23 17.24
CA LEU A 345 7.85 -6.85 17.03
C LEU A 345 7.90 -8.37 17.28
N ALA A 346 6.96 -8.90 18.05
CA ALA A 346 6.91 -10.31 18.40
C ALA A 346 6.12 -11.16 17.39
N GLU A 347 5.56 -10.53 16.35
CA GLU A 347 4.97 -11.23 15.19
C GLU A 347 6.08 -11.66 14.23
#